data_AF-A0A8H6DRX0-F1
#
_entry.id   AF-A0A8H6DRX0-F1
#
_cell.length_a   1.000
_cell.length_b   1.000
_cell.length_c   1.000
_cell.angle_alpha   90.00
_cell.angle_beta   90.00
_cell.angle_gamma   90.00
#
_symmetry.space_group_name_H-M   'P 1'
#
loop_
_entity.id
_entity.type
_entity.pdbx_description
1 polymer ?
#
loop_
_entity_poly.entity_id
_entity_poly.type
_entity_poly.pdbx_seq_one_letter_code
_entity_poly.pdbx_strand_id
1 'polypeptide(L)'
;MVHKVLVWGGLGIAARLWQLGIEMRPLFNKESIWVYPIYAGVGGSFGYWLTGVEQRQFRLLADRRDALLEKRARRKEREEAAGNS
;
A
#
# COMPACT_ATOMS: atom_id res chain seq x y z
N MET A 1 -5.51 -7.36 0.90
CA MET A 1 -5.02 -7.02 2.26
C MET A 1 -4.06 -8.08 2.79
N VAL A 2 -4.48 -9.34 2.95
CA VAL A 2 -3.64 -10.43 3.49
C VAL A 2 -2.31 -10.60 2.75
N HIS A 3 -2.32 -10.62 1.40
CA HIS A 3 -1.09 -10.72 0.61
C HIS A 3 -0.08 -9.60 0.90
N LYS A 4 -0.53 -8.36 1.10
CA LYS A 4 0.38 -7.24 1.42
C LYS A 4 0.95 -7.39 2.82
N VAL A 5 0.14 -7.77 3.81
CA VAL A 5 0.62 -8.02 5.18
C VAL A 5 1.63 -9.17 5.22
N LEU A 6 1.40 -10.25 4.45
CA LEU A 6 2.33 -11.37 4.35
C LEU A 6 3.64 -10.98 3.66
N VAL A 7 3.58 -10.22 2.56
CA VAL A 7 4.77 -9.74 1.85
C VAL A 7 5.58 -8.81 2.75
N TRP A 8 4.94 -7.84 3.39
CA TRP A 8 5.63 -6.89 4.25
C TRP A 8 6.12 -7.53 5.56
N GLY A 9 5.40 -8.52 6.11
CA GLY A 9 5.86 -9.32 7.23
C GLY A 9 7.06 -10.21 6.87
N GLY A 10 7.03 -10.85 5.70
CA GLY A 10 8.17 -11.58 5.14
C GLY A 10 9.37 -10.67 4.89
N LEU A 11 9.15 -9.42 4.45
CA LEU A 11 10.20 -8.41 4.30
C LEU A 11 10.80 -8.01 5.65
N GLY A 12 9.99 -7.90 6.71
CA GLY A 12 10.49 -7.69 8.07
C GLY A 12 11.42 -8.83 8.53
N ILE A 13 11.03 -10.08 8.29
CA ILE A 13 11.88 -11.26 8.54
C ILE A 13 13.16 -11.20 7.69
N ALA A 14 13.04 -10.86 6.41
CA ALA A 14 14.19 -10.73 5.51
C ALA A 14 15.16 -9.63 5.98
N ALA A 15 14.65 -8.52 6.49
CA ALA A 15 15.47 -7.46 7.09
C ALA A 15 16.23 -7.96 8.32
N ARG A 16 15.63 -8.82 9.16
CA ARG A 16 16.34 -9.47 10.28
C ARG A 16 17.44 -10.40 9.79
N LEU A 17 17.18 -11.20 8.76
CA LEU A 17 18.19 -12.08 8.16
C LEU A 17 19.33 -11.27 7.55
N TRP A 18 19.02 -10.15 6.90
CA TRP A 18 20.00 -9.22 6.35
C TRP A 18 20.87 -8.59 7.45
N GLN A 19 20.26 -8.12 8.54
CA GLN A 19 20.98 -7.61 9.71
C GLN A 19 21.98 -8.65 10.25
N LEU A 20 21.53 -9.89 10.46
CA LEU A 20 22.39 -10.96 10.97
C LEU A 20 23.49 -11.36 9.98
N GLY A 21 23.21 -11.28 8.68
CA GLY A 21 24.20 -11.46 7.62
C GLY A 21 25.33 -10.43 7.69
N ILE A 22 25.00 -9.16 7.95
CA ILE A 22 26.00 -8.09 8.16
C ILE A 22 26.79 -8.33 9.45
N GLU A 23 26.13 -8.69 10.54
CA GLU A 23 26.79 -8.96 11.83
C GLU A 23 27.57 -10.30 11.85
N MET A 24 27.53 -11.09 10.78
CA MET A 24 28.05 -12.47 10.69
C MET A 24 27.63 -13.36 11.87
N ARG A 25 26.45 -13.12 12.44
CA ARG A 25 25.91 -13.93 13.54
C ARG A 25 25.10 -15.11 13.00
N PRO A 26 25.08 -16.24 13.72
CA PRO A 26 24.29 -17.39 13.32
C PRO A 26 22.80 -17.01 13.18
N LEU A 27 22.23 -17.31 12.00
CA LEU A 27 20.85 -16.94 11.66
C LEU A 27 19.83 -17.62 12.59
N PHE A 28 20.11 -18.84 13.03
CA PHE A 28 19.20 -19.63 13.86
C PHE A 28 19.81 -19.88 15.25
N ASN A 29 19.72 -18.87 16.12
CA ASN A 29 20.00 -19.05 17.55
C ASN A 29 18.68 -19.35 18.30
N LYS A 30 18.66 -20.40 19.13
CA LYS A 30 17.46 -20.85 19.88
C LYS A 30 16.88 -19.74 20.76
N GLU A 31 17.71 -18.87 21.31
CA GLU A 31 17.27 -17.71 22.12
C GLU A 31 16.64 -16.59 21.27
N SER A 32 16.97 -16.50 19.99
CA SER A 32 16.57 -15.41 19.10
C SER A 32 15.43 -15.76 18.15
N ILE A 33 14.93 -17.01 18.17
CA ILE A 33 13.83 -17.46 17.29
C ILE A 33 12.54 -16.63 17.48
N TRP A 34 12.29 -16.13 18.69
CA TRP A 34 11.11 -15.31 18.97
C TRP A 34 11.19 -13.89 18.39
N VAL A 35 12.37 -13.44 17.94
CA VAL A 35 12.54 -12.13 17.30
C VAL A 35 11.93 -12.11 15.90
N TYR A 36 11.91 -13.24 15.19
CA TYR A 36 11.35 -13.35 13.85
C TYR A 36 9.86 -12.95 13.75
N PRO A 37 8.95 -13.45 14.62
CA PRO A 37 7.57 -12.99 14.61
C PRO A 37 7.42 -11.51 15.01
N ILE A 38 8.32 -10.92 15.79
CA ILE A 38 8.31 -9.47 16.07
C ILE A 38 8.61 -8.69 14.79
N TYR A 39 9.68 -9.04 14.07
CA TYR A 39 10.02 -8.40 12.81
C TYR A 39 8.93 -8.60 11.75
N ALA A 40 8.30 -9.79 11.73
CA ALA A 40 7.14 -10.05 10.90
C ALA A 40 5.94 -9.16 11.28
N GLY A 41 5.70 -8.96 12.58
CA GLY A 41 4.65 -8.09 13.09
C GLY A 41 4.89 -6.63 12.74
N VAL A 42 6.13 -6.14 12.91
CA VAL A 42 6.51 -4.76 12.53
C VAL A 42 6.36 -4.57 11.03
N GLY A 43 6.94 -5.46 10.22
CA GLY A 43 6.80 -5.42 8.76
C GLY A 43 5.34 -5.50 8.32
N GLY A 44 4.56 -6.43 8.87
CA GLY A 44 3.14 -6.58 8.59
C GLY A 44 2.32 -5.34 8.95
N SER A 45 2.58 -4.74 10.12
CA SER A 45 1.92 -3.50 10.55
C SER A 45 2.27 -2.31 9.64
N PHE A 46 3.52 -2.21 9.21
CA PHE A 46 3.95 -1.22 8.22
C PHE A 46 3.25 -1.41 6.87
N GLY A 47 3.16 -2.64 6.38
CA GLY A 47 2.44 -2.96 5.15
C GLY A 47 0.95 -2.62 5.21
N TYR A 48 0.32 -2.84 6.36
CA TYR A 48 -1.07 -2.45 6.60
C TYR A 48 -1.26 -0.93 6.61
N TRP A 49 -0.34 -0.19 7.24
CA TRP A 49 -0.37 1.27 7.23
C TRP A 49 -0.22 1.83 5.80
N LEU A 50 0.72 1.29 5.03
CA LEU A 50 0.99 1.72 3.65
C LEU A 50 -0.21 1.48 2.72
N THR A 51 -0.99 0.43 2.97
CA THR A 51 -2.25 0.21 2.25
C THR A 51 -3.29 1.29 2.54
N GLY A 52 -3.35 1.79 3.77
CA GLY A 52 -4.21 2.92 4.12
C GLY A 52 -3.81 4.22 3.43
N VAL A 53 -2.49 4.46 3.27
CA VAL A 53 -1.99 5.63 2.54
C VAL A 53 -2.36 5.56 1.06
N GLU A 54 -2.13 4.42 0.42
CA GLU A 54 -2.46 4.19 -0.99
C GLU A 54 -3.96 4.38 -1.27
N GLN A 55 -4.83 3.87 -0.39
CA GLN A 55 -6.28 4.07 -0.50
C GLN A 55 -6.68 5.55 -0.47
N ARG A 56 -6.01 6.38 0.34
CA ARG A 56 -6.29 7.83 0.37
C ARG A 56 -5.93 8.49 -0.96
N GLN A 57 -4.82 8.10 -1.57
CA GLN A 57 -4.38 8.63 -2.86
C GLN A 57 -5.31 8.22 -4.01
N PHE A 58 -5.68 6.94 -4.07
CA PHE A 58 -6.62 6.45 -5.08
C PHE A 58 -7.99 7.10 -4.98
N ARG A 59 -8.49 7.30 -3.75
CA ARG A 59 -9.76 7.99 -3.53
C ARG A 59 -9.71 9.42 -4.05
N LEU A 60 -8.63 10.17 -3.74
CA LEU A 60 -8.46 11.52 -4.26
C LEU A 60 -8.42 11.55 -5.80
N LEU A 61 -7.74 10.60 -6.43
CA LEU A 61 -7.71 10.50 -7.89
C LEU A 61 -9.09 10.19 -8.48
N ALA A 62 -9.84 9.27 -7.85
CA ALA A 62 -11.19 8.91 -8.26
C ALA A 62 -12.13 10.13 -8.17
N ASP A 63 -12.12 10.84 -7.05
CA ASP A 63 -12.94 12.04 -6.84
C ASP A 63 -12.66 13.12 -7.90
N ARG A 64 -11.38 13.31 -8.26
CA ARG A 64 -10.99 14.27 -9.31
C ARG A 64 -11.44 13.82 -10.69
N ARG A 65 -11.36 12.52 -11.00
CA ARG A 65 -11.84 11.96 -12.27
C ARG A 65 -13.35 12.17 -12.41
N ASP A 66 -14.11 11.90 -11.36
CA ASP A 66 -15.57 12.01 -11.38
C ASP A 66 -16.01 13.46 -11.56
N ALA A 67 -15.38 14.40 -10.85
CA ALA A 67 -15.63 15.83 -11.05
C ALA A 67 -15.31 16.33 -12.47
N LEU A 68 -14.26 15.79 -13.12
CA LEU A 68 -13.93 16.13 -14.50
C LEU A 68 -14.92 15.53 -15.50
N LEU A 69 -15.36 14.28 -15.28
CA LEU A 69 -16.36 13.62 -16.13
C LEU A 69 -17.70 14.34 -16.05
N GLU A 70 -18.13 14.73 -14.85
CA GLU A 70 -19.38 15.49 -14.65
C GLU A 70 -19.32 16.87 -15.35
N LYS A 71 -18.17 17.56 -15.30
CA LYS A 71 -17.97 18.80 -16.07
C LYS A 71 -18.05 18.58 -17.57
N ARG A 72 -17.49 17.47 -18.07
CA ARG A 72 -17.56 17.12 -19.50
C ARG A 72 -18.98 16.75 -19.93
N ALA A 73 -19.73 16.04 -19.10
CA ALA A 73 -21.13 15.71 -19.35
C ALA A 73 -21.98 17.00 -19.48
N ARG A 74 -21.86 17.90 -18.50
CA ARG A 74 -22.55 19.21 -18.53
C ARG A 74 -22.20 20.06 -19.75
N ARG A 75 -20.96 19.97 -20.25
CA ARG A 75 -20.55 20.70 -21.46
C ARG A 75 -21.19 20.11 -22.71
N LYS A 76 -21.24 18.77 -22.83
CA LYS A 76 -21.92 18.09 -23.94
C LYS A 76 -23.41 18.43 -23.99
N GLU A 77 -24.11 18.38 -22.85
CA GLU A 77 -25.54 18.73 -22.78
C GLU A 77 -25.82 20.17 -23.24
N ARG A 78 -24.92 21.12 -22.92
CA ARG A 78 -25.04 22.51 -23.37
C ARG A 78 -24.76 22.69 -24.87
N GLU A 79 -23.77 21.96 -25.40
CA GLU A 79 -23.45 21.98 -26.83
C GLU A 79 -24.56 21.31 -27.65
N GLU A 80 -25.16 20.22 -27.15
CA GLU A 80 -26.35 19.58 -27.76
C GLU A 80 -27.58 20.50 -27.70
N ALA A 81 -27.82 21.19 -26.59
CA ALA A 81 -28.94 22.14 -26.48
C ALA A 81 -28.78 23.38 -27.38
N ALA A 82 -27.55 23.85 -27.60
CA ALA A 82 -27.25 25.01 -28.47
C ALA A 82 -27.13 24.64 -29.96
N GLY A 83 -26.84 23.38 -30.29
CA GLY A 83 -26.80 22.89 -31.67
C GLY A 83 -28.16 22.45 -32.23
N ASN A 84 -29.18 22.36 -31.36
CA ASN A 84 -30.54 21.95 -31.72
C ASN A 84 -31.54 23.13 -31.80
N SER A 85 -31.02 24.37 -31.85
CA SER A 85 -31.75 25.63 -32.09
C SER A 85 -31.23 26.32 -33.34
#